data_AF-A0A2N1H4D5-F1
#
_entry.id   AF-A0A2N1H4D5-F1
#
_cell.length_a   1.000
_cell.length_b   1.000
_cell.length_c   1.000
_cell.angle_alpha   90.00
_cell.angle_beta   90.00
_cell.angle_gamma   90.00
#
_symmetry.space_group_name_H-M   'P 1'
#
loop_
_entity.id
_entity.type
_entity.pdbx_description
1 polymer ?
#
loop_
_entity_poly.entity_id
_entity_poly.type
_entity_poly.pdbx_seq_one_letter_code
_entity_poly.pdbx_strand_id
1 'polypeptide(L)'
;MIDHDEFSALNLPRSVHAQALKLLAGIVQASTLADTLHAADRAEGFTLGIETVKALNLGAIEGMYLIFDRALQARQRELNR
;
A
#
# COMPACT_ATOMS: atom_id res chain seq x y z
N MET A 1 17.75 -19.24 3.44
CA MET A 1 17.58 -18.44 4.66
C MET A 1 17.68 -17.00 4.21
N ILE A 2 16.53 -16.33 4.03
CA ILE A 2 16.53 -14.89 3.75
C ILE A 2 16.73 -14.23 5.10
N ASP A 3 17.98 -13.84 5.37
CA ASP A 3 18.38 -13.20 6.62
C ASP A 3 19.14 -11.91 6.29
N HIS A 4 18.86 -10.88 7.08
CA HIS A 4 19.29 -9.49 6.95
C HIS A 4 18.67 -8.69 5.80
N ASP A 5 17.48 -8.17 6.10
CA ASP A 5 16.92 -6.93 5.56
C ASP A 5 17.29 -6.63 4.09
N GLU A 6 16.69 -7.38 3.17
CA GLU A 6 16.92 -7.26 1.70
C GLU A 6 16.67 -5.82 1.19
N PHE A 7 15.96 -4.99 1.97
CA PHE A 7 15.65 -3.61 1.64
C PHE A 7 16.62 -2.58 2.23
N SER A 8 17.59 -2.99 3.06
CA SER A 8 18.55 -2.10 3.73
C SER A 8 19.36 -1.24 2.75
N ALA A 9 19.69 -1.77 1.58
CA ALA A 9 20.42 -1.05 0.54
C ALA A 9 19.57 0.02 -0.20
N LEU A 10 18.24 -0.01 -0.05
CA LEU A 10 17.32 0.85 -0.81
C LEU A 10 17.01 2.20 -0.13
N ASN A 11 17.53 2.44 1.08
CA ASN A 11 17.33 3.69 1.84
C ASN A 11 15.86 4.14 1.90
N LEU A 12 14.95 3.20 2.12
CA LEU A 12 13.51 3.47 2.12
C LEU A 12 13.11 4.31 3.35
N PRO A 13 12.11 5.21 3.22
CA PRO A 13 11.46 5.79 4.39
C PRO A 13 10.99 4.69 5.35
N ARG A 14 11.14 4.90 6.66
CA ARG A 14 10.90 3.86 7.68
C ARG A 14 9.54 3.15 7.55
N SER A 15 8.49 3.89 7.20
CA SER A 15 7.14 3.32 7.01
C SER A 15 7.07 2.42 5.77
N VAL A 16 7.67 2.84 4.67
CA VAL A 16 7.76 2.05 3.42
C VAL A 16 8.59 0.79 3.66
N HIS A 17 9.72 0.94 4.35
CA HIS A 17 10.61 -0.15 4.72
C HIS A 17 9.90 -1.24 5.56
N ALA A 18 9.20 -0.82 6.63
CA ALA A 18 8.47 -1.75 7.50
C ALA A 18 7.38 -2.51 6.74
N GLN A 19 6.67 -1.85 5.82
CA GLN A 19 5.64 -2.47 5.02
C GLN A 19 6.24 -3.45 3.98
N ALA A 20 7.35 -3.09 3.33
CA ALA A 20 8.06 -3.97 2.41
C ALA A 20 8.54 -5.26 3.10
N LEU A 21 9.12 -5.15 4.30
CA LEU A 21 9.52 -6.31 5.11
C LEU A 21 8.33 -7.22 5.46
N LYS A 22 7.18 -6.64 5.82
CA LYS A 22 5.97 -7.41 6.12
C LYS A 22 5.48 -8.19 4.89
N LEU A 23 5.53 -7.58 3.71
CA LEU A 23 5.12 -8.23 2.46
C LEU A 23 6.07 -9.37 2.08
N LEU A 24 7.39 -9.13 2.17
CA LEU A 24 8.41 -10.15 1.96
C LEU A 24 8.23 -11.34 2.93
N ALA A 25 8.03 -11.06 4.23
CA ALA A 25 7.76 -12.09 5.22
C ALA A 25 6.52 -12.92 4.86
N GLY A 26 5.47 -12.29 4.32
CA GLY A 26 4.27 -12.99 3.85
C GLY A 26 4.53 -13.97 2.70
N ILE A 27 5.44 -13.63 1.77
CA ILE A 27 5.85 -14.53 0.68
C ILE A 27 6.67 -15.69 1.25
N VAL A 28 7.65 -15.39 2.11
CA VAL A 28 8.57 -16.39 2.69
C VAL A 28 7.84 -17.40 3.60
N GLN A 29 6.79 -16.96 4.31
CA GLN A 29 6.05 -17.78 5.26
C GLN A 29 4.83 -18.50 4.65
N ALA A 30 4.54 -18.29 3.36
CA ALA A 30 3.40 -18.92 2.69
C ALA A 30 3.55 -20.46 2.69
N SER A 31 2.47 -21.17 3.05
CA SER A 31 2.47 -22.63 3.19
C SER A 31 2.05 -23.37 1.92
N THR A 32 1.48 -22.67 0.94
CA THR A 32 1.05 -23.23 -0.34
C THR A 32 1.48 -22.34 -1.51
N LEU A 33 1.47 -22.92 -2.72
CA LEU A 33 1.73 -22.16 -3.94
C LEU A 33 0.69 -21.04 -4.14
N ALA A 34 -0.58 -21.32 -3.87
CA ALA A 34 -1.65 -20.33 -3.97
C ALA A 34 -1.42 -19.16 -3.00
N ASP A 35 -1.04 -19.45 -1.74
CA ASP A 35 -0.73 -18.41 -0.75
C ASP A 35 0.51 -17.59 -1.15
N THR A 36 1.50 -18.23 -1.76
CA THR A 36 2.70 -17.56 -2.25
C THR A 36 2.36 -16.57 -3.36
N LEU A 37 1.55 -16.99 -4.34
CA LEU A 37 1.09 -16.13 -5.44
C LEU A 37 0.25 -14.97 -4.91
N HIS A 38 -0.69 -15.22 -4.00
CA HIS A 38 -1.46 -14.15 -3.36
C HIS A 38 -0.60 -13.19 -2.53
N ALA A 39 0.44 -13.67 -1.86
CA ALA A 39 1.39 -12.80 -1.16
C ALA A 39 2.21 -11.95 -2.14
N ALA A 40 2.63 -12.52 -3.27
CA ALA A 40 3.34 -11.83 -4.34
C ALA A 40 2.48 -10.73 -4.98
N ASP A 41 1.21 -11.02 -5.31
CA ASP A 41 0.27 -10.03 -5.88
C ASP A 41 0.12 -8.79 -4.98
N ARG A 42 0.09 -8.99 -3.65
CA ARG A 42 0.04 -7.88 -2.68
C ARG A 42 1.32 -7.05 -2.68
N ALA A 43 2.48 -7.70 -2.84
CA ALA A 43 3.77 -7.03 -2.89
C ALA A 43 3.92 -6.20 -4.18
N GLU A 44 3.45 -6.75 -5.30
CA GLU A 44 3.37 -6.06 -6.59
C GLU A 44 2.43 -4.85 -6.52
N GLY A 45 1.21 -5.04 -6.00
CA GLY A 45 0.23 -3.95 -5.86
C GLY A 45 0.72 -2.81 -4.96
N PHE A 46 1.46 -3.12 -3.88
CA PHE A 46 2.10 -2.11 -3.04
C PHE A 46 3.17 -1.31 -3.80
N THR A 47 4.02 -2.00 -4.56
CA THR A 47 5.09 -1.38 -5.35
C THR A 47 4.52 -0.48 -6.44
N LEU A 48 3.50 -0.94 -7.17
CA LEU A 48 2.74 -0.15 -8.13
C LEU A 48 2.07 1.07 -7.48
N GLY A 49 1.51 0.89 -6.28
CA GLY A 49 0.98 1.99 -5.46
C GLY A 49 2.04 3.07 -5.18
N ILE A 50 3.26 2.68 -4.82
CA ILE A 50 4.37 3.64 -4.62
C ILE A 50 4.76 4.32 -5.93
N GLU A 51 4.88 3.57 -7.01
CA GLU A 51 5.23 4.09 -8.33
C GLU A 51 4.20 5.13 -8.80
N THR A 52 2.91 4.83 -8.65
CA THR A 52 1.81 5.73 -9.03
C THR A 52 1.73 6.96 -8.13
N VAL A 53 2.04 6.86 -6.83
CA VAL A 53 2.09 8.03 -5.94
C VAL A 53 3.21 9.00 -6.32
N LYS A 54 4.32 8.56 -6.94
CA LYS A 54 5.35 9.48 -7.45
C LYS A 54 4.82 10.43 -8.55
N ALA A 55 3.71 10.09 -9.21
CA ALA A 55 3.05 10.97 -10.18
C ALA A 55 2.13 12.01 -9.53
N LEU A 56 1.86 11.92 -8.22
CA LEU A 56 0.95 12.80 -7.50
C LEU A 56 1.72 13.81 -6.65
N ASN A 57 1.42 15.10 -6.83
CA ASN A 57 1.84 16.12 -5.89
C ASN A 57 0.90 16.15 -4.67
N LEU A 58 1.35 16.79 -3.58
CA LEU A 58 0.58 16.88 -2.33
C LEU A 58 -0.83 17.46 -2.55
N GLY A 59 -0.97 18.47 -3.41
CA GLY A 59 -2.26 19.09 -3.71
C GLY A 59 -3.26 18.14 -4.39
N ALA A 60 -2.77 17.22 -5.24
CA ALA A 60 -3.62 16.18 -5.82
C ALA A 60 -4.14 15.20 -4.75
N ILE A 61 -3.28 14.82 -3.80
CA ILE A 61 -3.65 13.94 -2.69
C ILE A 61 -4.67 14.63 -1.76
N GLU A 62 -4.43 15.89 -1.39
CA GLU A 62 -5.38 16.69 -0.59
C GLU A 62 -6.71 16.89 -1.32
N GLY A 63 -6.66 17.14 -2.63
CA GLY A 63 -7.86 17.24 -3.48
C GLY A 63 -8.70 15.96 -3.45
N MET A 64 -8.07 14.78 -3.50
CA MET A 64 -8.76 13.50 -3.39
C MET A 64 -9.45 13.32 -2.04
N TYR A 65 -8.78 13.67 -0.93
CA TYR A 65 -9.40 13.63 0.40
C TYR A 65 -10.64 14.50 0.48
N LEU A 66 -10.56 15.73 -0.03
CA LEU A 66 -11.70 16.66 -0.05
C LEU A 66 -12.85 16.13 -0.91
N ILE A 67 -12.56 15.50 -2.06
CA ILE A 67 -13.58 14.90 -2.92
C ILE A 67 -14.30 13.76 -2.19
N PHE A 68 -13.56 12.86 -1.54
CA PHE A 68 -14.13 11.74 -0.81
C PHE A 68 -14.94 12.19 0.41
N ASP A 69 -14.45 13.17 1.16
CA ASP A 69 -15.17 13.74 2.30
C ASP A 69 -16.49 14.41 1.85
N ARG A 70 -16.47 15.19 0.77
CA ARG A 70 -17.69 15.77 0.20
C ARG A 70 -18.70 14.72 -0.25
N ALA A 71 -18.23 13.65 -0.89
CA ALA A 71 -19.10 12.55 -1.31
C ALA A 71 -19.74 11.84 -0.10
N LEU A 72 -18.96 11.57 0.95
CA LEU A 72 -19.47 11.00 2.20
C LEU A 72 -20.55 11.89 2.83
N GLN A 73 -20.27 13.18 3.00
CA GLN A 73 -21.23 14.12 3.57
C GLN A 73 -22.51 14.23 2.75
N ALA A 74 -22.41 14.22 1.42
CA ALA A 74 -23.58 14.22 0.54
C ALA A 74 -24.44 12.97 0.79
N ARG A 75 -23.80 11.79 0.86
CA ARG A 75 -24.51 10.54 1.11
C ARG A 75 -25.17 10.50 2.49
N GLN A 76 -24.50 11.01 3.52
CA GLN A 76 -25.08 11.10 4.86
C GLN A 76 -26.33 11.99 4.89
N ARG A 77 -26.32 13.12 4.18
CA ARG A 77 -27.50 14.00 4.08
C ARG A 77 -28.68 13.34 3.37
N GLU A 78 -28.40 12.53 2.35
CA GLU A 78 -29.45 11.77 1.65
C GLU A 78 -30.09 10.70 2.55
N LEU A 79 -29.28 10.02 3.36
CA LEU A 79 -29.73 8.90 4.20
C LEU A 79 -30.39 9.34 5.51
N ASN A 80 -30.10 10.55 5.98
CA ASN A 80 -30.65 11.11 7.22
C ASN A 80 -31.80 12.11 6.97
N ARG A 81 -32.41 12.08 5.78
CA ARG A 81 -33.67 12.78 5.47
C ARG A 81 -34.85 11.85 5.69
#